data_AF-A0A345C0P2-F1
#
_entry.id   AF-A0A345C0P2-F1
#
_cell.length_a   1.000
_cell.length_b   1.000
_cell.length_c   1.000
_cell.angle_alpha   90.00
_cell.angle_beta   90.00
_cell.angle_gamma   90.00
#
_symmetry.space_group_name_H-M   'P 1'
#
loop_
_entity.id
_entity.type
_entity.pdbx_description
1 polymer ?
#
loop_
_entity_poly.entity_id
_entity_poly.type
_entity_poly.pdbx_seq_one_letter_code
_entity_poly.pdbx_strand_id
1 'polypeptide(L)'
;MKKNYLTPLIRGEKIGSFATTEPDASTDLSVRTVTTMAERNGDKWIINGRKRFISNSPVADYVVLLCRTDNSITEFVVNLDGPGVKVGEPDRKSATKAN
;
A
#
# COMPACT_ATOMS: atom_id res chain seq x y z
N MET A 1 1.78 -7.29 -15.38
CA MET A 1 1.25 -7.59 -14.03
C MET A 1 1.48 -9.04 -13.60
N LYS A 2 0.85 -10.06 -14.20
CA LYS A 2 0.98 -11.48 -13.75
C LYS A 2 2.43 -11.99 -13.62
N LYS A 3 3.25 -11.86 -14.68
CA LYS A 3 4.63 -12.36 -14.68
C LYS A 3 5.55 -11.66 -13.66
N ASN A 4 5.33 -10.38 -13.40
CA ASN A 4 6.26 -9.54 -12.63
C ASN A 4 5.92 -9.48 -11.13
N TYR A 5 4.67 -9.78 -10.78
CA TYR A 5 4.17 -9.69 -9.39
C TYR A 5 3.54 -11.00 -8.93
N LEU A 6 2.53 -11.50 -9.66
CA LEU A 6 1.77 -12.68 -9.24
C LEU A 6 2.61 -13.98 -9.28
N THR A 7 3.38 -14.20 -10.34
CA THR A 7 4.19 -15.42 -10.46
C THR A 7 5.28 -15.51 -9.36
N PRO A 8 6.09 -14.46 -9.11
CA PRO A 8 7.04 -14.46 -7.99
C PRO A 8 6.35 -14.59 -6.62
N LEU A 9 5.19 -13.94 -6.42
CA LEU A 9 4.41 -14.04 -5.19
C LEU A 9 3.97 -15.48 -4.91
N ILE A 10 3.41 -16.16 -5.92
CA ILE A 10 2.96 -17.57 -5.79
C ILE A 10 4.14 -18.51 -5.51
N ARG A 11 5.32 -18.20 -6.05
CA ARG A 11 6.54 -18.98 -5.81
C ARG A 11 7.21 -18.68 -4.47
N GLY A 12 6.73 -17.70 -3.71
CA GLY A 12 7.37 -17.24 -2.47
C GLY A 12 8.67 -16.47 -2.69
N GLU A 13 8.95 -16.04 -3.92
CA GLU A 13 10.15 -15.25 -4.28
C GLU A 13 9.99 -13.77 -3.91
N LYS A 14 8.75 -13.29 -3.79
CA LYS A 14 8.40 -11.94 -3.35
C LYS A 14 7.26 -11.96 -2.35
N ILE A 15 7.26 -10.99 -1.44
CA ILE A 15 6.22 -10.78 -0.45
C ILE A 15 5.39 -9.56 -0.87
N GLY A 16 4.08 -9.76 -1.03
CA GLY A 16 3.12 -8.70 -1.26
C GLY A 16 2.34 -8.33 0.00
N SER A 17 1.86 -7.08 0.05
CA SER A 17 0.92 -6.63 1.08
C SER A 17 -0.19 -5.75 0.50
N PHE A 18 -1.22 -5.45 1.29
CA PHE A 18 -2.37 -4.63 0.92
C PHE A 18 -2.41 -3.38 1.81
N ALA A 19 -2.27 -2.22 1.18
CA ALA A 19 -2.18 -0.93 1.85
C ALA A 19 -3.49 -0.14 1.67
N THR A 20 -4.51 -0.51 2.43
CA THR A 20 -5.86 0.08 2.34
C THR A 20 -6.13 1.10 3.45
N THR A 21 -5.95 0.69 4.70
CA THR A 21 -6.23 1.50 5.90
C THR A 21 -5.32 2.71 6.04
N GLU A 22 -5.91 3.84 6.39
CA GLU A 22 -5.28 5.11 6.76
C GLU A 22 -5.44 5.36 8.26
N PRO A 23 -4.65 6.28 8.85
CA PRO A 23 -4.81 6.64 10.26
C PRO A 23 -6.24 7.04 10.63
N ASP A 24 -6.92 7.76 9.72
CA ASP A 24 -8.25 8.33 9.96
C ASP A 24 -9.35 7.65 9.12
N ALA A 25 -9.02 6.59 8.36
CA ALA A 25 -9.97 5.85 7.52
C ALA A 25 -9.68 4.35 7.53
N SER A 26 -10.63 3.55 7.99
CA SER A 26 -10.50 2.08 8.04
C SER A 26 -11.72 1.37 7.48
N THR A 27 -12.89 1.57 8.10
CA THR A 27 -14.14 0.91 7.68
C THR A 27 -14.74 1.54 6.42
N ASP A 28 -14.71 2.87 6.33
CA ASP A 28 -15.16 3.59 5.15
C ASP A 28 -13.98 3.92 4.25
N LEU A 29 -13.92 3.24 3.10
CA LEU A 29 -12.90 3.41 2.07
C LEU A 29 -13.45 4.12 0.83
N SER A 30 -14.50 4.94 0.97
CA SER A 30 -15.05 5.73 -0.12
C SER A 30 -14.14 6.90 -0.53
N VAL A 31 -14.40 7.46 -1.72
CA VAL A 31 -13.68 8.63 -2.27
C VAL A 31 -13.73 9.84 -1.33
N ARG A 32 -14.75 9.93 -0.47
CA ARG A 32 -14.93 11.04 0.48
C ARG A 32 -14.04 10.92 1.72
N THR A 33 -13.61 9.70 2.05
CA THR A 33 -12.96 9.40 3.33
C THR A 33 -11.48 9.06 3.14
N VAL A 34 -11.11 8.41 2.03
CA VAL A 34 -9.72 8.13 1.68
C VAL A 34 -8.99 9.43 1.33
N THR A 35 -7.89 9.70 2.02
CA THR A 35 -7.07 10.91 1.83
C THR A 35 -5.85 10.67 0.94
N THR A 36 -5.33 9.44 0.86
CA THR A 36 -4.24 9.09 -0.05
C THR A 36 -4.68 9.35 -1.49
N MET A 37 -3.96 10.20 -2.19
CA MET A 37 -4.32 10.68 -3.51
C MET A 37 -3.25 10.35 -4.54
N ALA A 38 -3.69 9.95 -5.73
CA ALA A 38 -2.83 9.77 -6.88
C ALA A 38 -3.22 10.76 -7.99
N GLU A 39 -2.25 11.56 -8.44
CA GLU A 39 -2.42 12.53 -9.51
C GLU A 39 -1.55 12.16 -10.71
N ARG A 40 -2.09 12.41 -11.91
CA ARG A 40 -1.37 12.11 -13.16
C ARG A 40 -0.37 13.24 -13.46
N ASN A 41 0.89 12.88 -13.67
CA ASN A 41 1.95 13.79 -14.10
C ASN A 41 2.63 13.20 -15.35
N GLY A 42 2.19 13.64 -16.53
CA GLY A 42 2.67 13.12 -17.80
C GLY A 42 2.32 11.64 -17.99
N ASP A 43 3.33 10.78 -18.05
CA ASP A 43 3.23 9.33 -18.16
C ASP A 43 3.26 8.62 -16.78
N LYS A 44 3.40 9.38 -15.69
CA LYS A 44 3.56 8.86 -14.32
C LYS A 44 2.39 9.24 -13.43
N TRP A 45 2.34 8.55 -12.30
CA TRP A 45 1.45 8.88 -11.17
C TRP A 45 2.28 9.36 -9.99
N ILE A 46 1.86 10.45 -9.38
CA ILE A 46 2.42 10.95 -8.13
C ILE A 46 1.42 10.62 -7.02
N ILE A 47 1.86 9.83 -6.04
CA ILE A 47 1.01 9.36 -4.96
C ILE A 47 1.46 9.99 -3.66
N ASN A 48 0.54 10.64 -2.95
CA ASN A 48 0.80 11.25 -1.65
C ASN A 48 -0.25 10.76 -0.63
N GLY A 49 0.22 10.25 0.50
CA GLY A 49 -0.65 9.83 1.59
C GLY A 49 0.09 9.01 2.64
N ARG A 50 -0.68 8.52 3.62
CA ARG A 50 -0.15 7.72 4.72
C ARG A 50 -1.08 6.55 4.99
N LYS A 51 -0.50 5.35 5.01
CA LYS A 51 -1.19 4.11 5.36
C LYS A 51 -0.76 3.64 6.76
N ARG A 52 -1.64 2.91 7.43
CA ARG A 52 -1.41 2.41 8.80
C ARG A 52 -1.97 0.99 8.97
N PHE A 53 -1.33 0.20 9.84
CA PHE A 53 -1.69 -1.18 10.13
C PHE A 53 -1.54 -2.14 8.94
N ILE A 54 -0.56 -1.86 8.08
CA ILE A 54 -0.31 -2.65 6.87
C ILE A 54 0.47 -3.91 7.26
N SER A 55 -0.22 -5.05 7.25
CA SER A 55 0.37 -6.34 7.62
C SER A 55 1.52 -6.69 6.68
N ASN A 56 2.63 -7.19 7.23
CA ASN A 56 3.85 -7.55 6.48
C ASN A 56 4.57 -6.40 5.75
N SER A 57 4.15 -5.13 5.88
CA SER A 57 4.84 -4.02 5.21
C SER A 57 6.35 -3.93 5.50
N PRO A 58 6.88 -4.28 6.69
CA PRO A 58 8.33 -4.24 6.93
C PRO A 58 9.15 -5.23 6.11
N VAL A 59 8.52 -6.29 5.57
CA VAL A 59 9.18 -7.36 4.81
C VAL A 59 8.61 -7.52 3.40
N ALA A 60 7.65 -6.71 3.01
CA ALA A 60 7.05 -6.77 1.67
C ALA A 60 7.95 -6.10 0.63
N ASP A 61 7.99 -6.64 -0.58
CA ASP A 61 8.64 -6.02 -1.74
C ASP A 61 7.75 -4.95 -2.36
N TYR A 62 6.43 -5.15 -2.33
CA TYR A 62 5.46 -4.23 -2.89
C TYR A 62 4.13 -4.29 -2.14
N VAL A 63 3.35 -3.23 -2.29
CA VAL A 63 1.96 -3.15 -1.81
C VAL A 63 1.00 -2.95 -2.96
N VAL A 64 -0.20 -3.54 -2.83
CA VAL A 64 -1.39 -3.06 -3.53
C VAL A 64 -1.96 -1.91 -2.70
N LEU A 65 -1.74 -0.68 -3.17
CA LEU A 65 -2.09 0.57 -2.50
C LEU A 65 -3.43 1.08 -3.00
N LEU A 66 -4.40 1.21 -2.10
CA LEU A 66 -5.67 1.86 -2.39
C LEU A 66 -5.54 3.37 -2.18
N CYS A 67 -5.90 4.15 -3.18
CA CYS A 67 -5.92 5.61 -3.11
C CYS A 67 -7.09 6.15 -3.93
N ARG A 68 -7.41 7.44 -3.75
CA ARG A 68 -8.35 8.13 -4.65
C ARG A 68 -7.62 8.73 -5.86
N THR A 69 -8.28 8.69 -6.99
CA THR A 69 -7.95 9.41 -8.23
C THR A 69 -9.19 10.16 -8.67
N ASP A 70 -9.12 11.45 -9.00
CA ASP A 70 -10.28 12.28 -9.38
C ASP A 70 -11.55 11.95 -8.55
N ASN A 71 -12.48 11.20 -9.14
CA ASN A 71 -13.77 10.81 -8.52
C ASN A 71 -13.91 9.30 -8.25
N SER A 72 -12.81 8.54 -8.20
CA SER A 72 -12.81 7.09 -8.01
C SER A 72 -11.78 6.65 -6.97
N ILE A 73 -11.99 5.44 -6.45
CA ILE A 73 -10.97 4.68 -5.75
C ILE A 73 -10.22 3.83 -6.78
N THR A 74 -8.91 3.80 -6.68
CA THR A 74 -8.00 3.11 -7.59
C THR A 74 -6.94 2.38 -6.78
N GLU A 75 -6.52 1.21 -7.27
CA GLU A 75 -5.42 0.45 -6.68
C GLU A 75 -4.19 0.50 -7.57
N PHE A 76 -3.03 0.74 -6.96
CA PHE A 76 -1.72 0.72 -7.62
C PHE A 76 -0.82 -0.34 -6.99
N VAL A 77 0.01 -1.00 -7.80
CA VAL A 77 1.14 -1.76 -7.27
C VAL A 77 2.31 -0.81 -7.07
N VAL A 78 2.74 -0.62 -5.82
CA VAL A 78 3.82 0.28 -5.44
C VAL A 78 4.95 -0.54 -4.83
N ASN A 79 6.14 -0.48 -5.42
CA ASN A 79 7.33 -1.10 -4.83
C ASN A 79 7.75 -0.31 -3.59
N LEU A 80 8.06 -1.03 -2.50
CA LEU A 80 8.39 -0.39 -1.22
C LEU A 80 9.82 0.17 -1.17
N ASP A 81 10.68 -0.22 -2.12
CA ASP A 81 12.01 0.36 -2.37
C ASP A 81 11.98 1.60 -3.29
N GLY A 82 10.79 2.00 -3.75
CA GLY A 82 10.61 3.10 -4.66
C GLY A 82 10.91 4.48 -4.06
N PRO A 83 11.31 5.47 -4.88
CA PRO A 83 11.55 6.84 -4.40
C PRO A 83 10.33 7.42 -3.67
N GLY A 84 10.58 8.02 -2.50
CA GLY A 84 9.52 8.64 -1.68
C GLY A 84 8.72 7.67 -0.82
N VAL A 85 8.94 6.35 -0.93
CA VAL A 85 8.30 5.37 -0.06
C VAL A 85 9.09 5.22 1.24
N LYS A 86 8.38 5.23 2.38
CA LYS A 86 8.95 4.99 3.70
C LYS A 86 8.07 4.01 4.46
N VAL A 87 8.64 2.89 4.87
CA VAL A 87 8.00 1.95 5.78
C VAL A 87 8.41 2.31 7.21
N GLY A 88 7.43 2.59 8.06
CA GLY A 88 7.68 2.91 9.47
C GLY A 88 7.93 1.66 10.30
N GLU A 89 8.45 1.87 11.52
CA GLU A 89 8.63 0.81 12.50
C GLU A 89 7.31 0.09 12.82
N PRO A 90 7.32 -1.23 13.06
CA PRO A 90 6.14 -1.95 13.50
C PRO A 90 5.53 -1.36 14.77
N ASP A 91 4.21 -1.14 14.75
CA ASP A 91 3.47 -0.74 15.96
C ASP A 91 3.68 -1.78 17.07
N ARG A 92 3.90 -1.33 18.31
CA ARG A 92 3.94 -2.22 19.48
C ARG A 92 2.55 -2.82 19.70
N LYS A 93 2.42 -4.12 19.46
CA LYS A 93 1.18 -4.87 19.71
C LYS A 93 1.21 -5.47 21.11
N SER A 94 0.13 -5.32 21.88
CA SER A 94 -0.07 -6.07 23.12
C SER A 94 -0.36 -7.56 22.85
N ALA A 95 -0.91 -7.89 21.68
CA ALA A 95 -1.54 -9.19 21.42
C ALA A 95 -0.88 -10.05 20.31
N THR A 96 0.19 -9.58 19.65
CA THR A 96 0.88 -10.41 18.64
C THR A 96 2.37 -10.14 18.64
N LYS A 97 3.14 -11.09 19.18
CA LYS A 97 4.57 -11.23 18.92
C LYS A 97 4.74 -12.31 17.87
N ALA A 98 5.47 -12.01 16.80
CA ALA A 98 6.04 -13.07 15.96
C ALA A 98 7.24 -13.61 16.73
N ASN A 99 7.17 -14.88 17.13
CA ASN A 99 8.29 -15.61 17.72
C ASN A 99 9.24 -16.06 16.63
#